data_AF-A0A835H245-F1
#
_entry.id   AF-A0A835H245-F1
#
_cell.length_a   1.000
_cell.length_b   1.000
_cell.length_c   1.000
_cell.angle_alpha   90.00
_cell.angle_beta   90.00
_cell.angle_gamma   90.00
#
_symmetry.space_group_name_H-M   'P 1'
#
loop_
_entity.id
_entity.type
_entity.pdbx_description
1 polymer ?
#
loop_
_entity_poly.entity_id
_entity_poly.type
_entity_poly.pdbx_seq_one_letter_code
_entity_poly.pdbx_strand_id
1 'polypeptide(L)'
;MQLGASFSVGIDIDPKAVTSAQRNAALNNIGSEKMQVYLVPTTISCITDQSQCGDEEQSVAVIAKKYDIVIANILLNPLLDLADQIVDYAKPGGIVGISGILYEQLPKIEERYSQYLEGVSVSEMDGWVCLSGKKKADSRSN
;
A
#
# COMPACT_ATOMS: atom_id res chain seq x y z
N MET A 1 2.42 -5.78 -16.44
CA MET A 1 3.12 -4.62 -15.87
C MET A 1 4.55 -4.57 -16.40
N GLN A 2 5.20 -3.41 -16.42
CA GLN A 2 6.56 -3.27 -16.98
C GLN A 2 7.61 -4.10 -16.21
N LEU A 3 7.42 -4.32 -14.91
CA LEU A 3 8.32 -5.08 -14.03
C LEU A 3 7.87 -6.53 -13.77
N GLY A 4 7.02 -7.10 -14.63
CA GLY A 4 6.64 -8.52 -14.56
C GLY A 4 5.53 -8.87 -13.56
N ALA A 5 5.00 -7.92 -12.78
CA ALA A 5 3.81 -8.17 -11.97
C ALA A 5 2.63 -8.61 -12.85
N SER A 6 1.97 -9.69 -12.44
CA SER A 6 0.80 -10.27 -13.13
C SER A 6 -0.43 -9.37 -12.98
N PHE A 7 -0.57 -8.71 -11.84
CA PHE A 7 -1.69 -7.83 -11.50
C PHE A 7 -1.27 -6.80 -10.44
N SER A 8 -1.92 -5.64 -10.41
CA SER A 8 -1.73 -4.60 -9.39
C SER A 8 -3.03 -3.89 -9.05
N VAL A 9 -3.12 -3.44 -7.80
CA VAL A 9 -4.22 -2.60 -7.30
C VAL A 9 -3.65 -1.27 -6.82
N GLY A 10 -4.30 -0.16 -7.20
CA GLY A 10 -4.09 1.15 -6.60
C GLY A 10 -5.33 1.58 -5.81
N ILE A 11 -5.11 2.24 -4.67
CA ILE A 11 -6.17 2.90 -3.90
C ILE A 11 -5.75 4.34 -3.64
N ASP A 12 -6.71 5.25 -3.68
CA ASP A 12 -6.49 6.65 -3.31
C ASP A 12 -7.78 7.24 -2.71
N ILE A 13 -7.65 8.28 -1.91
CA ILE A 13 -8.80 9.02 -1.33
C ILE A 13 -9.24 10.18 -2.24
N ASP A 14 -8.38 10.63 -3.16
CA ASP A 14 -8.69 11.70 -4.09
C ASP A 14 -9.24 11.13 -5.42
N PRO A 15 -10.50 11.43 -5.80
CA PRO A 15 -11.06 10.99 -7.08
C PRO A 15 -10.26 11.46 -8.30
N LYS A 16 -9.54 12.59 -8.19
CA LYS A 16 -8.65 13.07 -9.26
C LYS A 16 -7.42 12.19 -9.42
N ALA A 17 -6.85 11.70 -8.31
CA ALA A 17 -5.71 10.79 -8.34
C ALA A 17 -6.10 9.45 -8.99
N VAL A 18 -7.28 8.90 -8.65
CA VAL A 18 -7.82 7.69 -9.28
C VAL A 18 -7.99 7.88 -10.79
N THR A 19 -8.64 8.97 -11.21
CA THR A 19 -8.86 9.29 -12.63
C THR A 19 -7.53 9.44 -13.38
N SER A 20 -6.56 10.11 -12.77
CA SER A 20 -5.21 10.30 -13.32
C SER A 20 -4.48 8.96 -13.48
N ALA A 21 -4.51 8.11 -12.47
CA ALA A 21 -3.87 6.79 -12.50
C ALA A 21 -4.47 5.88 -13.58
N GLN A 22 -5.80 5.85 -13.72
CA GLN A 22 -6.49 5.10 -14.78
C GLN A 22 -6.09 5.60 -16.17
N ARG A 23 -6.03 6.92 -16.36
CA ARG A 23 -5.58 7.52 -17.62
C ARG A 23 -4.11 7.20 -17.92
N ASN A 24 -3.24 7.26 -16.92
CA ASN A 24 -1.82 6.91 -17.09
C ASN A 24 -1.63 5.43 -17.42
N ALA A 25 -2.42 4.55 -16.83
CA ALA A 25 -2.44 3.14 -17.18
C ALA A 25 -2.84 2.93 -18.65
N ALA A 26 -3.92 3.58 -19.10
CA ALA A 26 -4.37 3.52 -20.48
C ALA A 26 -3.31 4.03 -21.48
N LEU A 27 -2.64 5.15 -21.16
CA LEU A 27 -1.53 5.68 -21.97
C LEU A 27 -0.35 4.71 -22.09
N ASN A 28 -0.16 3.83 -21.10
CA ASN A 28 0.86 2.78 -21.10
C ASN A 28 0.34 1.42 -21.61
N ASN A 29 -0.85 1.37 -22.22
CA ASN A 29 -1.51 0.14 -22.69
C ASN A 29 -1.68 -0.92 -21.58
N ILE A 30 -1.93 -0.47 -20.35
CA ILE A 30 -2.25 -1.32 -19.21
C ILE A 30 -3.77 -1.35 -19.07
N GLY A 31 -4.38 -2.50 -19.39
CA GLY A 31 -5.82 -2.70 -19.26
C GLY A 31 -6.26 -3.00 -17.83
N SER A 32 -7.57 -2.96 -17.60
CA SER A 32 -8.21 -3.19 -16.29
C SER A 32 -8.05 -4.61 -15.76
N GLU A 33 -7.66 -5.55 -16.62
CA GLU A 33 -7.30 -6.92 -16.25
C GLU A 33 -5.92 -7.01 -15.57
N LYS A 34 -5.08 -5.98 -15.72
CA LYS A 34 -3.72 -5.90 -15.13
C LYS A 34 -3.60 -4.88 -14.02
N MET A 35 -4.35 -3.78 -14.09
CA MET A 35 -4.33 -2.74 -13.07
C MET A 35 -5.74 -2.25 -12.76
N GLN A 36 -6.13 -2.32 -11.49
CA GLN A 36 -7.39 -1.78 -11.00
C GLN A 36 -7.11 -0.65 -10.02
N VAL A 37 -7.86 0.44 -10.11
CA VAL A 37 -7.66 1.62 -9.26
C VAL A 37 -8.99 2.02 -8.63
N TYR A 38 -9.02 2.15 -7.31
CA TYR A 38 -10.23 2.39 -6.53
C TYR A 38 -10.13 3.68 -5.73
N LEU A 39 -11.26 4.37 -5.64
CA LEU A 39 -11.47 5.43 -4.66
C LEU A 39 -11.84 4.78 -3.33
N VAL A 40 -11.12 5.10 -2.25
CA VAL A 40 -11.41 4.62 -0.91
C VAL A 40 -11.68 5.79 0.03
N PRO A 41 -12.61 5.66 1.00
CA PRO A 41 -12.84 6.69 1.99
C PRO A 41 -11.66 6.76 3.00
N THR A 42 -11.52 7.90 3.66
CA THR A 42 -10.47 8.15 4.69
C THR A 42 -10.57 7.24 5.91
N THR A 43 -11.70 6.60 6.14
CA THR A 43 -11.92 5.63 7.23
C THR A 43 -12.05 4.24 6.65
N ILE A 44 -10.95 3.47 6.64
CA ILE A 44 -10.95 2.06 6.22
C ILE A 44 -11.62 1.16 7.30
N SER A 45 -11.76 1.67 8.53
CA SER A 45 -12.28 0.90 9.68
C SER A 45 -13.74 0.46 9.57
N CYS A 46 -14.56 1.04 8.69
CA CYS A 46 -15.97 0.67 8.55
C CYS A 46 -16.20 -0.51 7.59
N ILE A 47 -15.19 -0.93 6.85
CA ILE A 47 -15.38 -1.93 5.79
C ILE A 47 -15.30 -3.38 6.33
N THR A 48 -14.91 -3.55 7.60
CA THR A 48 -14.96 -4.85 8.29
C THR A 48 -16.34 -5.20 8.84
N ASP A 49 -17.32 -4.28 8.78
CA ASP A 49 -18.71 -4.57 9.14
C ASP A 49 -19.51 -4.77 7.84
N GLN A 50 -19.90 -6.01 7.56
CA GLN A 50 -20.54 -6.48 6.31
C GLN A 50 -21.98 -5.94 6.12
N SER A 51 -22.26 -4.69 6.46
CA SER A 51 -23.61 -4.14 6.51
C SER A 51 -23.73 -2.78 5.85
N GLN A 52 -23.45 -2.72 4.53
CA GLN A 52 -24.30 -1.99 3.58
C GLN A 52 -23.93 -2.28 2.11
N CYS A 53 -24.98 -2.48 1.31
CA CYS A 53 -24.91 -2.89 -0.09
C CYS A 53 -24.94 -1.69 -1.05
N GLY A 54 -24.02 -1.70 -2.02
CA GLY A 54 -24.07 -0.92 -3.26
C GLY A 54 -22.69 -0.40 -3.66
N ASP A 55 -22.12 -0.91 -4.76
CA ASP A 55 -20.79 -0.61 -5.37
C ASP A 55 -19.55 -0.75 -4.45
N GLU A 56 -19.71 -0.69 -3.13
CA GLU A 56 -18.67 -0.84 -2.12
C GLU A 56 -18.13 -2.27 -2.02
N GLU A 57 -18.89 -3.28 -2.46
CA GLU A 57 -18.53 -4.71 -2.37
C GLU A 57 -17.22 -5.04 -3.10
N GLN A 58 -16.93 -4.35 -4.21
CA GLN A 58 -15.67 -4.53 -4.95
C GLN A 58 -14.48 -3.87 -4.23
N SER A 59 -14.67 -2.69 -3.66
CA SER A 59 -13.65 -2.01 -2.83
C SER A 59 -13.34 -2.82 -1.57
N VAL A 60 -14.37 -3.40 -0.93
CA VAL A 60 -14.28 -4.32 0.23
C VAL A 60 -13.49 -5.58 -0.12
N ALA A 61 -13.80 -6.23 -1.24
CA ALA A 61 -13.12 -7.46 -1.64
C ALA A 61 -11.63 -7.24 -1.97
N VAL A 62 -11.28 -6.04 -2.43
CA VAL A 62 -9.91 -5.65 -2.77
C VAL A 62 -9.07 -5.40 -1.53
N ILE A 63 -9.63 -4.75 -0.51
CA ILE A 63 -8.95 -4.56 0.79
C ILE A 63 -8.89 -5.85 1.62
N ALA A 64 -9.74 -6.83 1.36
CA ALA A 64 -9.68 -8.14 2.02
C ALA A 64 -8.52 -9.01 1.49
N LYS A 65 -7.96 -8.69 0.32
CA LYS A 65 -6.88 -9.47 -0.31
C LYS A 65 -5.50 -9.09 0.25
N LYS A 66 -4.59 -10.07 0.20
CA LYS A 66 -3.17 -9.92 0.56
C LYS A 66 -2.29 -9.99 -0.67
N TYR A 67 -1.23 -9.18 -0.69
CA TYR A 67 -0.36 -8.98 -1.84
C TYR A 67 1.07 -9.43 -1.55
N ASP A 68 1.78 -9.87 -2.60
CA ASP A 68 3.20 -10.25 -2.49
C ASP A 68 4.10 -9.02 -2.31
N ILE A 69 3.65 -7.86 -2.79
CA ILE A 69 4.33 -6.57 -2.70
C ILE A 69 3.29 -5.49 -2.37
N VAL A 70 3.59 -4.65 -1.37
CA VAL A 70 2.80 -3.47 -1.00
C VAL A 70 3.71 -2.24 -1.05
N ILE A 71 3.23 -1.16 -1.66
CA ILE A 71 3.99 0.10 -1.77
C ILE A 71 3.09 1.25 -1.31
N ALA A 72 3.61 2.11 -0.43
CA ALA A 72 2.98 3.35 -0.03
C ALA A 72 3.97 4.51 -0.24
N ASN A 73 3.60 5.45 -1.13
CA ASN A 73 4.38 6.67 -1.39
C ASN A 73 3.52 7.89 -1.05
N ILE A 74 3.43 8.21 0.25
CA ILE A 74 2.54 9.23 0.80
C ILE A 74 3.24 9.97 1.96
N LEU A 75 2.56 10.95 2.57
CA LEU A 75 3.14 11.79 3.62
C LEU A 75 3.40 11.03 4.93
N LEU A 76 4.33 11.56 5.73
CA LEU A 76 4.78 11.02 7.01
C LEU A 76 3.65 10.61 7.96
N ASN A 77 2.72 11.51 8.29
CA ASN A 77 1.71 11.23 9.32
C ASN A 77 0.78 10.07 8.89
N PRO A 78 0.20 10.07 7.67
CA PRO A 78 -0.51 8.90 7.16
C PRO A 78 0.31 7.61 7.20
N LEU A 79 1.61 7.65 6.88
CA LEU A 79 2.47 6.47 6.96
C LEU A 79 2.61 5.93 8.39
N LEU A 80 2.59 6.80 9.41
CA LEU A 80 2.64 6.40 10.82
C LEU A 80 1.30 5.86 11.29
N ASP A 81 0.21 6.57 10.96
CA ASP A 81 -1.16 6.27 11.39
C ASP A 81 -1.69 4.97 10.75
N LEU A 82 -1.32 4.70 9.50
CA LEU A 82 -1.82 3.56 8.72
C LEU A 82 -0.86 2.37 8.69
N ALA A 83 0.27 2.40 9.42
CA ALA A 83 1.31 1.37 9.26
C ALA A 83 0.79 -0.06 9.48
N ASP A 84 -0.08 -0.29 10.46
CA ASP A 84 -0.72 -1.59 10.68
C ASP A 84 -1.50 -2.05 9.45
N GLN A 85 -2.31 -1.17 8.86
CA GLN A 85 -3.14 -1.49 7.69
C GLN A 85 -2.28 -1.72 6.44
N ILE A 86 -1.29 -0.86 6.20
CA ILE A 86 -0.37 -0.97 5.07
C ILE A 86 0.37 -2.31 5.12
N VAL A 87 0.94 -2.66 6.27
CA VAL A 87 1.65 -3.94 6.41
C VAL A 87 0.66 -5.11 6.41
N ASP A 88 -0.56 -4.92 6.91
CA ASP A 88 -1.57 -5.96 6.87
C ASP A 88 -1.91 -6.36 5.43
N TYR A 89 -1.90 -5.46 4.45
CA TYR A 89 -2.09 -5.82 3.03
C TYR A 89 -1.02 -6.76 2.48
N ALA A 90 0.15 -6.88 3.10
CA ALA A 90 1.18 -7.82 2.64
C ALA A 90 0.90 -9.24 3.17
N LYS A 91 1.17 -10.25 2.32
CA LYS A 91 1.26 -11.64 2.77
C LYS A 91 2.44 -11.80 3.75
N PRO A 92 2.45 -12.82 4.63
CA PRO A 92 3.66 -13.19 5.37
C PRO A 92 4.85 -13.37 4.43
N GLY A 93 5.98 -12.73 4.73
CA GLY A 93 7.18 -12.72 3.87
C GLY A 93 7.09 -11.81 2.63
N GLY A 94 5.94 -11.18 2.38
CA GLY A 94 5.74 -10.20 1.30
C GLY A 94 6.53 -8.92 1.53
N ILE A 95 6.86 -8.22 0.44
CA ILE A 95 7.70 -7.01 0.50
C ILE A 95 6.82 -5.79 0.74
N VAL A 96 7.23 -4.93 1.68
CA VAL A 96 6.61 -3.62 1.92
C VAL A 96 7.63 -2.53 1.64
N GLY A 97 7.26 -1.55 0.81
CA GLY A 97 8.07 -0.38 0.48
C GLY A 97 7.36 0.92 0.86
N ILE A 98 8.04 1.78 1.59
CA ILE A 98 7.54 3.05 2.13
C ILE A 98 8.40 4.19 1.60
N SER A 99 7.77 5.16 0.96
CA SER A 99 8.41 6.33 0.35
C SER A 99 7.57 7.59 0.58
N GLY A 100 8.08 8.75 0.17
CA GLY A 100 7.38 10.03 0.30
C GLY A 100 7.79 10.80 1.55
N ILE A 101 8.94 10.45 2.11
CA ILE A 101 9.52 11.05 3.32
C ILE A 101 10.91 11.63 3.01
N LEU A 102 11.27 12.66 3.77
CA LEU A 102 12.61 13.23 3.75
C LEU A 102 13.54 12.46 4.68
N TYR A 103 14.86 12.57 4.45
CA TYR A 103 15.87 11.91 5.27
C TYR A 103 15.72 12.20 6.77
N GLU A 104 15.37 13.42 7.15
CA GLU A 104 15.20 13.82 8.56
C GLU A 104 13.99 13.14 9.23
N GLN A 105 13.07 12.60 8.43
CA GLN A 105 11.87 11.92 8.89
C GLN A 105 12.08 10.40 9.05
N LEU A 106 13.17 9.86 8.49
CA LEU A 106 13.50 8.43 8.52
C LEU A 106 13.44 7.81 9.92
N PRO A 107 13.99 8.42 10.99
CA PRO A 107 14.01 7.78 12.30
C PRO A 107 12.62 7.36 12.80
N LYS A 108 11.59 8.18 12.55
CA LYS A 108 10.21 7.88 12.96
C LYS A 108 9.62 6.71 12.15
N ILE A 109 9.93 6.66 10.86
CA ILE A 109 9.44 5.61 9.97
C ILE A 109 10.15 4.29 10.25
N GLU A 110 11.47 4.32 10.46
CA GLU A 110 12.24 3.14 10.81
C GLU A 110 11.79 2.54 12.15
N GLU A 111 11.60 3.38 13.18
CA GLU A 111 11.05 2.95 14.48
C GLU A 111 9.66 2.31 14.33
N ARG A 112 8.77 2.92 13.54
CA ARG A 112 7.41 2.43 13.34
C ARG A 112 7.37 1.12 12.56
N TYR A 113 8.09 1.01 11.45
CA TYR A 113 7.97 -0.10 10.51
C TYR A 113 8.87 -1.30 10.88
N SER A 114 9.99 -1.10 11.56
CA SER A 114 10.86 -2.21 12.02
C SER A 114 10.18 -3.15 13.01
N GLN A 115 9.06 -2.72 13.61
CA GLN A 115 8.22 -3.58 14.44
C GLN A 115 7.57 -4.71 13.63
N TYR A 116 7.19 -4.43 12.38
CA TYR A 116 6.50 -5.39 11.49
C TYR A 116 7.38 -5.98 10.40
N LEU A 117 8.49 -5.32 10.06
CA LEU A 117 9.34 -5.71 8.94
C LEU A 117 10.67 -6.31 9.41
N GLU A 118 11.13 -7.32 8.69
CA GLU A 118 12.47 -7.90 8.80
C GLU A 118 13.30 -7.58 7.55
N GLY A 119 14.63 -7.59 7.70
CA GLY A 119 15.54 -7.27 6.60
C GLY A 119 15.34 -5.86 6.07
N VAL A 120 15.09 -4.90 6.96
CA VAL A 120 14.85 -3.50 6.60
C VAL A 120 16.08 -2.94 5.88
N SER A 121 15.83 -2.29 4.75
CA SER A 121 16.81 -1.60 3.93
C SER A 121 16.32 -0.20 3.61
N VAL A 122 17.25 0.74 3.50
CA VAL A 122 16.96 2.15 3.24
C VAL A 122 17.72 2.56 1.99
N SER A 123 17.04 3.28 1.11
CA SER A 123 17.63 3.92 -0.07
C SER A 123 17.29 5.40 -0.07
N GLU A 124 18.23 6.22 -0.52
CA GLU A 124 18.10 7.67 -0.58
C GLU A 124 18.36 8.16 -2.01
N MET A 125 17.58 9.15 -2.45
CA MET A 125 17.80 9.85 -3.71
C MET A 125 17.35 11.31 -3.55
N ASP A 126 18.26 12.25 -3.76
CA ASP A 126 17.99 13.69 -3.70
C ASP A 126 17.25 14.15 -2.42
N GLY A 127 17.64 13.59 -1.27
CA GLY A 127 17.05 13.87 0.05
C GLY A 127 15.72 13.15 0.34
N TRP A 128 15.16 12.43 -0.64
CA TRP A 128 14.02 11.54 -0.44
C TRP A 128 14.46 10.15 -0.05
N VAL A 129 13.69 9.51 0.83
CA VAL A 129 14.00 8.17 1.33
C VAL A 129 12.91 7.18 0.97
N CYS A 130 13.35 5.97 0.62
CA CYS A 130 12.53 4.77 0.54
C CYS A 130 13.06 3.71 1.52
N LEU A 131 12.23 3.32 2.47
CA LEU A 131 12.45 2.19 3.38
C LEU A 131 11.70 0.97 2.87
N SER A 132 12.35 -0.19 2.82
CA SER A 132 11.69 -1.44 2.45
C SER A 132 12.12 -2.62 3.31
N GLY A 133 11.25 -3.61 3.45
CA GLY A 133 11.52 -4.83 4.20
C GLY A 133 10.49 -5.91 3.91
N LYS A 134 10.67 -7.10 4.47
CA LYS A 134 9.69 -8.19 4.37
C LYS A 134 8.77 -8.19 5.58
N LYS A 135 7.47 -8.42 5.40
CA LYS A 135 6.54 -8.61 6.51
C LYS A 135 6.97 -9.84 7.34
N LYS A 136 7.21 -9.63 8.63
CA LYS A 136 7.48 -10.71 9.60
C LYS A 136 6.33 -11.72 9.56
N ALA A 137 6.66 -13.00 9.75
CA ALA A 137 5.62 -14.00 9.97
C ALA A 137 4.84 -13.64 11.25
N ASP A 138 3.52 -13.79 11.23
CA ASP A 138 2.72 -13.60 12.44
C ASP A 138 3.22 -14.57 13.50
N SER A 139 3.67 -14.05 14.65
CA SER A 139 4.11 -14.85 15.79
C SER A 139 2.96 -15.61 16.49
N ARG A 140 1.75 -15.58 15.90
CA ARG A 140 0.58 -16.37 16.31
C ARG A 140 0.36 -17.50 15.32
N SER A 141 1.20 -18.51 15.41
CA SER A 141 0.95 -19.84 14.86
C SER A 141 1.53 -20.87 15.82
N ASN A 142 0.84 -21.03 16.95
CA ASN A 142 0.90 -22.25 17.76
C ASN A 142 -0.40 -22.37 18.56
#